data_AF-A0A2H3CV30-F1
#
_entry.id   AF-A0A2H3CV30-F1
#
_cell.length_a   1.000
_cell.length_b   1.000
_cell.length_c   1.000
_cell.angle_alpha   90.00
_cell.angle_beta   90.00
_cell.angle_gamma   90.00
#
_symmetry.space_group_name_H-M   'P 1'
#
loop_
_entity.id
_entity.type
_entity.pdbx_description
1 polymer ?
#
loop_
_entity_poly.entity_id
_entity_poly.type
_entity_poly.pdbx_seq_one_letter_code
_entity_poly.pdbx_strand_id
1 'polypeptide(L)'
;MAIDYVVPPRVRQKFTHAPEPITTDFNTNGASHASTSYIGLREETWKYKHILKELLGPKYGFTHCPWTGDSAIPITDREGRVITVMAGHPTDPNWNEPQLEASDCLETLQPQCCLTTDQQTH
;
A
#
# COMPACT_ATOMS: atom_id res chain seq x y z
N MET A 1 -21.30 -22.92 19.19
CA MET A 1 -22.59 -22.85 18.45
C MET A 1 -22.44 -21.78 17.41
N ALA A 2 -22.48 -22.13 16.12
CA ALA A 2 -22.46 -21.16 15.04
C ALA A 2 -23.81 -20.44 15.01
N ILE A 3 -23.78 -19.12 14.99
CA ILE A 3 -24.98 -18.29 14.88
C ILE A 3 -25.28 -18.23 13.38
N ASP A 4 -26.41 -18.79 12.95
CA ASP A 4 -26.86 -18.71 11.56
C ASP A 4 -27.19 -17.24 11.22
N TYR A 5 -26.19 -16.52 10.76
CA TYR A 5 -26.32 -15.10 10.40
C TYR A 5 -27.07 -14.96 9.07
N VAL A 6 -28.28 -14.40 9.13
CA VAL A 6 -29.10 -14.15 7.94
C VAL A 6 -28.80 -12.76 7.38
N VAL A 7 -28.20 -12.70 6.19
CA VAL A 7 -27.88 -11.44 5.50
C VAL A 7 -29.16 -10.62 5.20
N PRO A 8 -29.25 -9.34 5.61
CA PRO A 8 -30.41 -8.49 5.36
C PRO A 8 -30.74 -8.31 3.85
N PRO A 9 -32.03 -8.26 3.46
CA PRO A 9 -32.44 -8.18 2.04
C PRO A 9 -31.84 -7.00 1.27
N ARG A 10 -31.65 -5.86 1.94
CA ARG A 10 -31.06 -4.64 1.38
C ARG A 10 -29.59 -4.79 0.98
N VAL A 11 -28.86 -5.68 1.66
CA VAL A 11 -27.46 -6.00 1.37
C VAL A 11 -27.39 -6.96 0.18
N ARG A 12 -28.30 -7.95 0.11
CA ARG A 12 -28.40 -8.88 -1.04
C ARG A 12 -28.65 -8.18 -2.37
N GLN A 13 -29.39 -7.07 -2.36
CA GLN A 13 -29.72 -6.31 -3.57
C GLN A 13 -28.50 -5.60 -4.20
N LYS A 14 -27.42 -5.37 -3.44
CA LYS A 14 -26.21 -4.69 -3.93
C LYS A 14 -25.19 -5.62 -4.59
N PHE A 15 -25.28 -6.93 -4.36
CA PHE A 15 -24.30 -7.89 -4.87
C PHE A 15 -24.95 -8.80 -5.92
N THR A 16 -24.34 -8.90 -7.09
CA THR A 16 -24.82 -9.74 -8.21
C THR A 16 -24.77 -11.24 -7.88
N HIS A 17 -23.93 -11.62 -6.91
CA HIS A 17 -23.79 -12.98 -6.39
C HIS A 17 -23.76 -12.97 -4.86
N ALA A 18 -24.34 -13.98 -4.22
CA ALA A 18 -24.23 -14.15 -2.78
C ALA A 18 -22.76 -14.46 -2.42
N PRO A 19 -22.05 -13.58 -1.70
CA PRO A 19 -20.68 -13.86 -1.31
C PRO A 19 -20.67 -15.00 -0.29
N GLU A 20 -19.77 -15.96 -0.49
CA GLU A 20 -19.51 -16.98 0.53
C GLU A 20 -18.80 -16.33 1.73
N PRO A 21 -19.23 -16.61 2.97
CA PRO A 21 -18.56 -16.07 4.15
C PRO A 21 -17.12 -16.58 4.24
N ILE A 22 -16.16 -15.66 4.30
CA ILE A 22 -14.77 -16.01 4.64
C ILE A 22 -14.73 -16.20 6.15
N THR A 23 -14.52 -17.45 6.58
CA THR A 23 -14.36 -17.75 8.01
C THR A 23 -12.95 -17.34 8.41
N THR A 24 -12.86 -16.38 9.33
CA THR A 24 -11.59 -15.91 9.89
C THR A 24 -11.55 -16.23 11.38
N ASP A 25 -10.37 -16.49 11.93
CA ASP A 25 -10.16 -16.67 13.38
C ASP A 25 -10.35 -15.37 14.20
N PHE A 26 -10.77 -14.29 13.55
CA PHE A 26 -10.99 -12.99 14.15
C PHE A 26 -12.24 -12.99 15.04
N ASN A 27 -12.04 -12.84 16.36
CA ASN A 27 -13.12 -12.76 17.34
C ASN A 27 -13.73 -11.35 17.37
N THR A 28 -14.86 -11.17 16.68
CA THR A 28 -15.59 -9.90 16.64
C THR A 28 -16.08 -9.43 18.02
N ASN A 29 -16.31 -10.34 18.97
CA ASN A 29 -16.81 -9.96 20.30
C ASN A 29 -15.72 -9.33 21.18
N GLY A 30 -14.44 -9.60 20.88
CA GLY A 30 -13.29 -8.99 21.58
C GLY A 30 -12.74 -7.74 20.88
N ALA A 31 -13.36 -7.34 19.78
CA ALA A 31 -12.81 -6.35 18.87
C ALA A 31 -13.12 -4.92 19.35
N SER A 32 -12.10 -4.06 19.41
CA SER A 32 -12.26 -2.66 19.83
C SER A 32 -13.12 -1.89 18.82
N HIS A 33 -14.19 -1.26 19.30
CA HIS A 33 -15.12 -0.50 18.47
C HIS A 33 -15.37 0.88 19.10
N ALA A 34 -15.50 1.90 18.24
CA ALA A 34 -16.13 3.18 18.57
C ALA A 34 -17.65 3.10 18.28
N SER A 35 -18.41 4.10 18.72
CA SER A 35 -19.87 4.15 18.54
C SER A 35 -20.35 4.02 17.09
N THR A 36 -19.49 4.26 16.09
CA THR A 36 -19.84 4.22 14.66
C THR A 36 -18.86 3.44 13.78
N SER A 37 -17.77 2.88 14.33
CA SER A 37 -16.73 2.25 13.52
C SER A 37 -15.86 1.26 14.30
N TYR A 38 -15.17 0.40 13.56
CA TYR A 38 -14.14 -0.46 14.11
C TYR A 38 -12.87 0.36 14.38
N ILE A 39 -12.33 0.29 15.60
CA ILE A 39 -11.02 0.86 15.91
C ILE A 39 -10.01 -0.25 15.67
N GLY A 40 -9.21 -0.11 14.62
CA GLY A 40 -8.02 -0.94 14.47
C GLY A 40 -7.20 -0.82 15.75
N LEU A 41 -6.87 -1.95 16.38
CA LEU A 41 -5.91 -1.96 17.48
C LEU A 41 -4.65 -1.21 17.00
N ARG A 42 -3.92 -0.55 17.88
CA ARG A 42 -2.64 0.05 17.51
C ARG A 42 -1.61 -0.55 18.45
N GLU A 43 -1.03 -1.67 18.05
CA GLU A 43 0.07 -2.24 18.81
C GLU A 43 1.37 -1.57 18.38
N GLU A 44 2.19 -1.12 19.34
CA GLU A 44 3.50 -0.53 19.06
C GLU A 44 4.44 -1.53 18.36
N THR A 45 4.19 -2.83 18.53
CA THR A 45 4.90 -3.97 17.93
C THR A 45 4.65 -4.14 16.44
N TRP A 46 3.63 -3.49 15.86
CA TRP A 46 3.31 -3.64 14.43
C TRP A 46 4.32 -2.97 13.51
N LYS A 47 5.14 -2.05 14.03
CA LYS A 47 6.22 -1.43 13.27
C LYS A 47 7.52 -2.20 13.47
N TYR A 48 7.53 -3.48 13.10
CA TYR A 48 8.77 -4.24 13.04
C TYR A 48 9.56 -3.80 11.80
N LYS A 49 10.78 -3.28 12.01
CA LYS A 49 11.68 -2.93 10.90
C LYS A 49 12.38 -4.20 10.42
N HIS A 50 11.97 -4.69 9.26
CA HIS A 50 12.65 -5.79 8.59
C HIS A 50 14.02 -5.36 8.06
N ILE A 51 15.03 -6.20 8.28
CA ILE A 51 16.34 -6.03 7.64
C ILE A 51 16.34 -6.72 6.27
N LEU A 52 17.18 -6.25 5.34
CA LEU A 52 17.26 -6.80 3.99
C LEU A 52 17.43 -8.32 3.98
N LYS A 53 18.32 -8.86 4.82
CA LYS A 53 18.56 -10.32 4.93
C LYS A 53 17.28 -11.11 5.27
N GLU A 54 16.39 -10.52 6.07
CA GLU A 54 15.13 -11.17 6.43
C GLU A 54 14.19 -11.20 5.22
N LEU A 55 14.08 -10.07 4.50
CA LEU A 55 13.25 -9.95 3.29
C LEU A 55 13.69 -10.92 2.18
N LEU A 56 15.00 -11.11 2.02
CA LEU A 56 15.57 -12.06 1.06
C LEU A 56 15.56 -13.51 1.56
N GLY A 57 15.22 -13.72 2.84
CA GLY A 57 15.18 -15.04 3.46
C GLY A 57 13.94 -15.85 3.05
N PRO A 58 13.91 -17.15 3.37
CA PRO A 58 12.84 -18.07 2.96
C PRO A 58 11.46 -17.71 3.52
N LYS A 59 11.41 -16.85 4.54
CA LYS A 59 10.17 -16.37 5.15
C LYS A 59 9.39 -15.41 4.23
N TYR A 60 10.09 -14.54 3.52
CA TYR A 60 9.47 -13.51 2.67
C TYR A 60 9.76 -13.72 1.17
N GLY A 61 10.91 -14.31 0.83
CA GLY A 61 11.22 -14.73 -0.54
C GLY A 61 11.36 -13.58 -1.53
N PHE A 62 11.69 -12.37 -1.06
CA PHE A 62 11.87 -11.24 -1.97
C PHE A 62 13.14 -11.43 -2.79
N THR A 63 13.11 -10.91 -4.01
CA THR A 63 14.28 -10.87 -4.88
C THR A 63 14.91 -9.49 -4.79
N HIS A 64 16.21 -9.45 -4.51
CA HIS A 64 16.96 -8.21 -4.57
C HIS A 64 17.30 -7.90 -6.02
N CYS A 65 16.77 -6.79 -6.55
CA CYS A 65 17.15 -6.25 -7.84
C CYS A 65 18.18 -5.13 -7.62
N PRO A 66 19.49 -5.39 -7.75
CA PRO A 66 20.49 -4.34 -7.62
C PRO A 66 20.27 -3.31 -8.73
N TRP A 67 20.16 -2.05 -8.35
CA TRP A 67 19.97 -0.94 -9.26
C TRP A 67 20.93 0.18 -8.91
N THR A 68 21.77 0.58 -9.88
CA THR A 68 22.73 1.67 -9.71
C THR A 68 22.09 3.04 -9.90
N GLY A 69 20.83 3.08 -10.32
CA GLY A 69 20.14 4.32 -10.61
C GLY A 69 20.41 4.86 -12.00
N ASP A 70 21.25 4.26 -12.86
CA ASP A 70 21.60 4.86 -14.16
C ASP A 70 20.71 4.40 -15.32
N SER A 71 20.18 3.19 -15.23
CA SER A 71 19.40 2.57 -16.31
C SER A 71 17.94 2.45 -15.91
N ALA A 72 17.03 2.73 -16.83
CA ALA A 72 15.62 2.47 -16.60
C ALA A 72 15.36 0.95 -16.55
N ILE A 73 14.77 0.46 -15.47
CA ILE A 73 14.40 -0.96 -15.32
C ILE A 73 12.88 -1.10 -15.25
N PRO A 74 12.23 -1.73 -16.25
CA PRO A 74 10.81 -2.05 -16.14
C PRO A 74 10.59 -3.21 -15.17
N ILE A 75 9.64 -3.05 -14.25
CA ILE A 75 9.15 -4.13 -13.39
C ILE A 75 7.87 -4.68 -14.03
N THR A 76 7.91 -5.96 -14.40
CA THR A 76 6.81 -6.64 -15.09
C THR A 76 6.06 -7.60 -14.17
N ASP A 77 4.79 -7.85 -14.48
CA ASP A 77 4.03 -8.95 -13.89
C ASP A 77 4.44 -10.31 -14.47
N ARG A 78 3.72 -11.37 -14.05
CA ARG A 78 3.95 -12.75 -14.52
C ARG A 78 3.64 -12.95 -16.02
N GLU A 79 2.87 -12.05 -16.62
CA GLU A 79 2.49 -12.06 -18.03
C GLU A 79 3.39 -11.15 -18.88
N GLY A 80 4.40 -10.51 -18.26
CA GLY A 80 5.33 -9.60 -18.93
C GLY A 80 4.80 -8.18 -19.13
N ARG A 81 3.67 -7.81 -18.51
CA ARG A 81 3.12 -6.45 -18.57
C ARG A 81 3.88 -5.54 -17.61
N VAL A 82 4.27 -4.35 -18.05
CA VAL A 82 4.96 -3.37 -17.20
C VAL A 82 3.98 -2.81 -16.16
N ILE A 83 4.25 -3.07 -14.88
CA ILE A 83 3.48 -2.52 -13.76
C ILE A 83 4.07 -1.16 -13.33
N THR A 84 5.39 -1.04 -13.35
CA THR A 84 6.09 0.19 -12.99
C THR A 84 7.49 0.22 -13.64
N VAL A 85 8.14 1.39 -13.65
CA VAL A 85 9.50 1.58 -14.18
C VAL A 85 10.34 2.27 -13.12
N MET A 86 11.47 1.66 -12.79
CA MET A 86 12.53 2.32 -12.01
C MET A 86 13.24 3.29 -12.96
N ALA A 87 12.89 4.57 -12.90
CA ALA A 87 13.43 5.60 -13.78
C ALA A 87 14.86 5.95 -13.34
N GLY A 88 15.84 5.68 -14.21
CA GLY A 88 17.24 6.01 -13.93
C GLY A 88 17.53 7.50 -14.08
N HIS A 89 18.64 7.94 -13.49
CA HIS A 89 19.33 9.19 -13.75
C HIS A 89 19.64 9.27 -15.25
N PRO A 90 19.07 10.23 -15.99
CA PRO A 90 19.38 10.40 -17.40
C PRO A 90 20.85 10.77 -17.55
N THR A 91 21.51 10.34 -18.62
CA THR A 91 22.93 10.64 -18.89
C THR A 91 23.18 12.11 -19.23
N ASP A 92 22.20 12.99 -19.02
CA ASP A 92 22.29 14.42 -19.22
C ASP A 92 23.20 15.04 -18.14
N PRO A 93 24.36 15.62 -18.51
CA PRO A 93 25.26 16.29 -17.56
C PRO A 93 24.60 17.42 -16.78
N ASN A 94 23.53 18.01 -17.34
CA ASN A 94 22.79 19.09 -16.71
C ASN A 94 21.62 18.59 -15.85
N TRP A 95 21.40 17.27 -15.70
CA TRP A 95 20.25 16.72 -14.97
C TRP A 95 20.15 17.15 -13.51
N ASN A 96 21.29 17.42 -12.86
CA ASN A 96 21.32 17.81 -11.46
C ASN A 96 20.60 19.16 -11.23
N GLU A 97 20.74 20.12 -12.14
CA GLU A 97 20.11 21.44 -12.00
C GLU A 97 18.57 21.39 -11.98
N PRO A 98 17.86 20.83 -12.99
CA PRO A 98 16.41 20.75 -12.99
C PRO A 98 15.88 19.79 -11.92
N GLN A 99 16.63 18.75 -11.54
CA GLN A 99 16.23 17.85 -10.46
C GLN A 99 16.28 18.54 -9.09
N LEU A 100 17.33 19.31 -8.82
CA LEU A 100 17.45 20.11 -7.60
C LEU A 100 16.43 21.25 -7.57
N GLU A 101 16.25 21.98 -8.67
CA GLU A 101 15.25 23.04 -8.77
C GLU A 101 13.84 22.52 -8.53
N ALA A 102 13.49 21.37 -9.12
CA ALA A 102 12.20 20.73 -8.88
C ALA A 102 12.04 20.28 -7.42
N SER A 103 13.11 19.74 -6.82
CA SER A 103 13.11 19.33 -5.40
C SER A 103 12.88 20.53 -4.49
N ASP A 104 13.64 21.61 -4.66
CA ASP A 104 13.55 22.84 -3.88
C ASP A 104 12.16 23.49 -4.04
N CYS A 105 11.63 23.48 -5.26
CA CYS A 105 10.29 23.98 -5.55
C CYS A 105 9.21 23.16 -4.83
N LEU A 106 9.32 21.82 -4.86
CA LEU A 106 8.39 20.94 -4.15
C LEU A 106 8.46 21.15 -2.64
N GLU A 107 9.65 21.26 -2.05
CA GLU A 107 9.81 21.54 -0.62
C GLU A 107 9.24 22.91 -0.23
N THR A 108 9.44 23.91 -1.08
CA THR A 108 8.92 25.27 -0.86
C THR A 108 7.40 25.35 -0.98
N LEU A 109 6.81 24.58 -1.89
CA LEU A 109 5.37 24.56 -2.14
C LEU A 109 4.62 23.51 -1.29
N GLN A 110 5.32 22.55 -0.69
CA GLN A 110 4.73 21.52 0.18
C GLN A 110 3.82 22.11 1.28
N PRO A 111 4.19 23.20 1.99
CA PRO A 111 3.32 23.80 3.00
C PRO A 111 2.04 24.43 2.42
N GLN A 112 2.03 24.72 1.13
CA GLN A 112 0.90 25.31 0.40
C GLN A 112 0.02 24.24 -0.26
N CYS A 113 0.51 23.00 -0.36
CA CYS A 113 -0.25 21.85 -0.83
C CYS A 113 -1.29 21.43 0.22
N CYS A 114 -2.43 22.10 0.22
CA CYS A 114 -3.60 21.70 1.00
C CYS A 114 -4.38 20.63 0.22
N LEU A 115 -4.08 19.35 0.47
CA LEU A 115 -4.93 18.26 0.02
C LEU A 115 -6.22 18.25 0.87
N THR A 116 -7.37 18.25 0.21
CA THR A 116 -8.65 18.06 0.89
C THR A 116 -8.72 16.67 1.52
N THR A 117 -9.54 16.49 2.56
CA THR A 117 -9.69 15.20 3.25
C THR A 117 -10.01 14.05 2.29
N ASP A 118 -10.82 14.33 1.26
CA ASP A 118 -11.18 13.36 0.23
C ASP A 118 -9.98 12.98 -0.66
N GLN A 119 -9.04 13.91 -0.91
CA GLN A 119 -7.82 13.68 -1.67
C GLN A 119 -6.72 12.95 -0.89
N GLN A 120 -6.77 12.94 0.45
CA GLN A 120 -5.79 12.25 1.29
C GLN A 120 -6.08 10.75 1.44
N THR A 121 -7.27 10.28 1.03
CA THR A 121 -7.77 8.93 1.36
C THR A 121 -7.63 7.93 0.19
N HIS A 122 -6.78 8.22 -0.81
CA HIS A 122 -6.60 7.37 -1.99
C HIS A 122 -5.19 6.78 -2.11
#